data_AF-A0AAV1FZB1-F1
#
_entry.id   AF-A0AAV1FZB1-F1
#
_cell.length_a   1.000
_cell.length_b   1.000
_cell.length_c   1.000
_cell.angle_alpha   90.00
_cell.angle_beta   90.00
_cell.angle_gamma   90.00
#
_symmetry.space_group_name_H-M   'P 1'
#
loop_
_entity.id
_entity.type
_entity.pdbx_description
1 polymer ?
#
loop_
_entity_poly.entity_id
_entity_poly.type
_entity_poly.pdbx_seq_one_letter_code
_entity_poly.pdbx_strand_id
1 'polypeptide(L)'
;MFSKQPKEHMDAQGRYFIDRNGSHFGAILEFLRSDWMPTDNIKEVHREAVYYNIKPLIKRLEETPQLFGELVARQQFLSRVPHYKENIEVLIRIARAEAIAARHSTIMICILRTEEDFGLYDNAINSLEADKESAVTFGPWKATPSVSDLLDCVKMDIESQGYNLSIQPHVMEKSFMSKSYNYFYKVTFSWW
;
A
#
# COMPACT_ATOMS: atom_id res chain seq x y z
N MET A 1 11.91 -18.58 25.75
CA MET A 1 10.88 -18.57 26.81
C MET A 1 10.87 -19.88 27.61
N PHE A 2 10.69 -21.03 26.97
CA PHE A 2 10.51 -22.31 27.69
C PHE A 2 11.77 -23.19 27.82
N SER A 3 12.93 -22.75 27.30
CA SER A 3 14.19 -23.51 27.33
C SER A 3 15.15 -23.13 28.45
N LYS A 4 14.94 -21.99 29.14
CA LYS A 4 15.70 -21.54 30.32
C LYS A 4 14.73 -20.84 31.28
N GLN A 5 14.80 -21.13 32.58
CA GLN A 5 13.90 -20.53 33.59
C GLN A 5 14.35 -19.12 33.98
N PRO A 6 13.47 -18.14 33.80
CA PRO A 6 13.11 -17.24 34.88
C PRO A 6 11.63 -17.43 35.25
N LYS A 7 11.35 -17.59 36.54
CA LYS A 7 9.99 -17.79 37.09
C LYS A 7 9.15 -16.50 37.12
N GLU A 8 9.66 -15.40 36.58
CA GLU A 8 9.15 -14.03 36.77
C GLU A 8 7.88 -13.71 35.96
N HIS A 9 7.38 -14.65 35.15
CA HIS A 9 6.21 -14.44 34.28
C HIS A 9 5.07 -15.44 34.54
N MET A 10 5.05 -16.08 35.71
CA MET A 10 3.96 -16.96 36.12
C MET A 10 3.01 -16.26 37.09
N ASP A 11 1.71 -16.54 36.94
CA ASP A 11 0.73 -16.17 37.97
C ASP A 11 0.74 -17.15 39.16
N ALA A 12 -0.10 -16.90 40.15
CA ALA A 12 -0.22 -17.74 41.35
C ALA A 12 -0.69 -19.19 41.04
N GLN A 13 -1.20 -19.46 39.84
CA GLN A 13 -1.61 -20.77 39.37
C GLN A 13 -0.53 -21.44 38.49
N GLY A 14 0.64 -20.82 38.31
CA GLY A 14 1.74 -21.35 37.50
C GLY A 14 1.53 -21.20 35.98
N ARG A 15 0.57 -20.38 35.54
CA ARG A 15 0.33 -20.10 34.12
C ARG A 15 1.27 -19.00 33.66
N TYR A 16 1.85 -19.18 32.48
CA TYR A 16 2.68 -18.15 31.85
C TYR A 16 1.82 -17.04 31.26
N PHE A 17 2.18 -15.79 31.54
CA PHE A 17 1.59 -14.64 30.88
C PHE A 17 2.40 -14.26 29.63
N ILE A 18 1.68 -13.99 28.54
CA ILE A 18 2.23 -13.45 27.29
C ILE A 18 1.36 -12.25 26.93
N ASP A 19 1.95 -11.07 26.88
CA ASP A 19 1.27 -9.82 26.53
C ASP A 19 1.07 -9.69 25.01
N ARG A 20 0.24 -10.57 24.45
CA ARG A 20 -0.10 -10.63 23.02
C ARG A 20 -1.56 -10.97 22.82
N ASN A 21 -2.07 -10.62 21.63
CA ASN A 21 -3.40 -11.04 21.21
C ASN A 21 -3.41 -12.56 20.95
N GLY A 22 -4.13 -13.31 21.77
CA GLY A 22 -4.21 -14.77 21.69
C GLY A 22 -5.03 -15.32 20.52
N SER A 23 -5.73 -14.46 19.74
CA SER A 23 -6.68 -14.88 18.70
C SER A 23 -6.08 -15.81 17.65
N HIS A 24 -4.79 -15.62 17.31
CA HIS A 24 -4.08 -16.43 16.31
C HIS A 24 -3.03 -17.37 16.93
N PHE A 25 -2.92 -17.41 18.26
CA PHE A 25 -1.94 -18.25 18.94
C PHE A 25 -2.23 -19.75 18.74
N GLY A 26 -3.48 -20.12 18.52
CA GLY A 26 -3.85 -21.50 18.18
C GLY A 26 -3.15 -22.02 16.91
N ALA A 27 -3.08 -21.20 15.85
CA ALA A 27 -2.38 -21.55 14.62
C ALA A 27 -0.87 -21.70 14.83
N ILE A 28 -0.29 -20.86 15.69
CA ILE A 28 1.12 -20.97 16.10
C ILE A 28 1.38 -22.30 16.80
N LEU A 29 0.53 -22.68 17.76
CA LEU A 29 0.66 -23.95 18.47
C LEU A 29 0.48 -25.15 17.54
N GLU A 30 -0.47 -25.09 16.60
CA GLU A 30 -0.72 -26.18 15.67
C GLU A 30 0.47 -26.42 14.74
N PHE A 31 1.08 -25.34 14.24
CA PHE A 31 2.33 -25.46 13.50
C PHE A 31 3.44 -26.11 14.35
N LEU A 32 3.62 -25.67 15.60
CA LEU A 32 4.64 -26.23 16.49
C LEU A 32 4.40 -27.70 16.87
N ARG A 33 3.14 -28.18 16.83
CA ARG A 33 2.78 -29.57 17.14
C ARG A 33 2.89 -30.50 15.95
N SER A 34 2.55 -30.02 14.76
CA SER A 34 2.27 -30.90 13.60
C SER A 34 2.78 -30.37 12.26
N ASP A 35 3.55 -29.27 12.25
CA ASP A 35 4.01 -28.59 11.03
C ASP A 35 2.89 -28.19 10.07
N TRP A 36 1.65 -28.10 10.58
CA TRP A 36 0.46 -27.74 9.82
C TRP A 36 0.47 -26.25 9.49
N MET A 37 0.21 -25.91 8.23
CA MET A 37 0.19 -24.52 7.77
C MET A 37 -1.20 -23.90 7.95
N PRO A 38 -1.30 -22.66 8.46
CA PRO A 38 -2.56 -21.94 8.49
C PRO A 38 -3.05 -21.66 7.06
N THR A 39 -4.36 -21.74 6.86
CA THR A 39 -5.04 -21.39 5.59
C THR A 39 -5.71 -20.03 5.63
N ASP A 40 -5.95 -19.50 6.82
CA ASP A 40 -6.70 -18.27 7.07
C ASP A 40 -5.90 -17.33 7.96
N ASN A 41 -6.20 -16.03 7.90
CA ASN A 41 -5.54 -14.99 8.70
C ASN A 41 -4.01 -15.00 8.55
N ILE A 42 -3.52 -15.27 7.33
CA ILE A 42 -2.11 -15.48 7.03
C ILE A 42 -1.24 -14.30 7.48
N LYS A 43 -1.72 -13.07 7.29
CA LYS A 43 -1.01 -11.84 7.68
C LYS A 43 -0.87 -11.73 9.19
N GLU A 44 -1.94 -12.02 9.93
CA GLU A 44 -1.98 -11.96 11.38
C GLU A 44 -1.12 -13.08 11.99
N VAL A 45 -1.20 -14.29 11.44
CA VAL A 45 -0.36 -15.42 11.87
C VAL A 45 1.11 -15.17 11.56
N HIS A 46 1.44 -14.57 10.41
CA HIS A 46 2.82 -14.16 10.09
C HIS A 46 3.36 -13.16 11.12
N ARG A 47 2.57 -12.15 11.51
CA ARG A 47 2.94 -11.18 12.55
C ARG A 47 3.26 -11.85 13.88
N GLU A 48 2.44 -12.82 14.30
CA GLU A 48 2.71 -13.60 15.51
C GLU A 48 3.94 -14.51 15.35
N ALA A 49 4.10 -15.18 14.20
CA ALA A 49 5.25 -16.03 13.93
C ALA A 49 6.57 -15.25 13.99
N VAL A 50 6.60 -14.01 13.47
CA VAL A 50 7.73 -13.08 13.59
C VAL A 50 7.99 -12.71 15.05
N TYR A 51 6.94 -12.38 15.83
CA TYR A 51 7.07 -12.06 17.24
C TYR A 51 7.67 -13.21 18.05
N TYR A 52 7.17 -14.43 17.87
CA TYR A 52 7.69 -15.63 18.54
C TYR A 52 9.00 -16.16 17.91
N ASN A 53 9.48 -15.53 16.83
CA ASN A 53 10.69 -15.89 16.09
C ASN A 53 10.70 -17.36 15.59
N ILE A 54 9.56 -17.82 15.05
CA ILE A 54 9.38 -19.18 14.52
C ILE A 54 9.82 -19.21 13.06
N LYS A 55 11.14 -19.20 12.84
CA LYS A 55 11.76 -19.07 11.51
C LYS A 55 11.20 -20.02 10.43
N PRO A 56 10.95 -21.32 10.70
CA PRO A 56 10.39 -22.22 9.68
C PRO A 56 8.98 -21.80 9.22
N LEU A 57 8.14 -21.35 10.14
CA LEU A 57 6.79 -20.88 9.83
C LEU A 57 6.85 -19.57 9.04
N ILE A 58 7.67 -18.61 9.47
CA ILE A 58 7.86 -17.33 8.79
C ILE A 58 8.22 -17.57 7.32
N LYS A 59 9.23 -18.42 7.06
CA LYS A 59 9.69 -18.72 5.70
C LYS A 59 8.57 -19.31 4.84
N ARG A 60 7.84 -20.32 5.35
CA ARG A 60 6.75 -20.96 4.59
C ARG A 60 5.58 -20.02 4.35
N LEU A 61 5.28 -19.12 5.28
CA LEU A 61 4.24 -18.11 5.11
C LEU A 61 4.65 -17.10 4.03
N GLU A 62 5.89 -16.61 4.04
CA GLU A 62 6.40 -15.67 3.04
C GLU A 62 6.45 -16.25 1.62
N GLU A 63 6.53 -17.57 1.49
CA GLU A 63 6.42 -18.30 0.21
C GLU A 63 4.98 -18.46 -0.28
N THR A 64 3.96 -18.18 0.55
CA THR A 64 2.56 -18.23 0.10
C THR A 64 2.27 -17.12 -0.91
N PRO A 65 1.39 -17.34 -1.91
CA PRO A 65 1.11 -16.33 -2.93
C PRO A 65 0.71 -14.96 -2.37
N GLN A 66 -0.07 -14.95 -1.27
CA GLN A 66 -0.54 -13.73 -0.64
C GLN A 66 0.59 -12.86 -0.06
N LEU A 67 1.51 -13.48 0.70
CA LEU A 67 2.63 -12.74 1.30
C LEU A 67 3.76 -12.51 0.31
N PHE A 68 4.05 -13.47 -0.56
CA PHE A 68 5.06 -13.29 -1.61
C PHE A 68 4.71 -12.12 -2.53
N GLY A 69 3.45 -12.05 -2.97
CA GLY A 69 2.95 -10.97 -3.81
C GLY A 69 3.15 -9.60 -3.15
N GLU A 70 2.83 -9.49 -1.87
CA GLU A 70 2.90 -8.22 -1.12
C GLU A 70 4.34 -7.83 -0.72
N LEU A 71 5.09 -8.77 -0.14
CA LEU A 71 6.41 -8.51 0.46
C LEU A 71 7.54 -8.46 -0.56
N VAL A 72 7.39 -9.17 -1.69
CA VAL A 72 8.44 -9.27 -2.70
C VAL A 72 8.00 -8.63 -4.00
N ALA A 73 6.98 -9.16 -4.66
CA ALA A 73 6.65 -8.76 -6.03
C ALA A 73 6.22 -7.28 -6.10
N ARG A 74 5.28 -6.85 -5.24
CA ARG A 74 4.81 -5.47 -5.17
C ARG A 74 5.94 -4.54 -4.73
N GLN A 75 6.71 -4.90 -3.70
CA GLN A 75 7.83 -4.05 -3.24
C GLN A 75 8.91 -3.85 -4.31
N GLN A 76 9.25 -4.89 -5.08
CA GLN A 76 10.19 -4.77 -6.20
C GLN A 76 9.67 -3.86 -7.32
N PHE A 77 8.36 -3.85 -7.54
CA PHE A 77 7.74 -2.92 -8.47
C PHE A 77 7.83 -1.48 -7.93
N LEU A 78 7.37 -1.24 -6.70
CA LEU A 78 7.34 0.10 -6.12
C LEU A 78 8.73 0.71 -5.96
N SER A 79 9.76 -0.11 -5.72
CA SER A 79 11.15 0.37 -5.68
C SER A 79 11.66 0.90 -7.02
N ARG A 80 10.98 0.61 -8.13
CA ARG A 80 11.29 1.12 -9.48
C ARG A 80 10.45 2.33 -9.85
N VAL A 81 9.47 2.70 -9.03
CA VAL A 81 8.64 3.90 -9.23
C VAL A 81 9.32 5.06 -8.49
N PRO A 82 9.80 6.10 -9.19
CA PRO A 82 10.48 7.22 -8.55
C PRO A 82 9.60 7.90 -7.50
N HIS A 83 10.19 8.22 -6.35
CA HIS A 83 9.56 9.00 -5.28
C HIS A 83 8.20 8.48 -4.80
N TYR A 84 7.94 7.18 -4.93
CA TYR A 84 6.62 6.62 -4.69
C TYR A 84 6.08 6.96 -3.29
N LYS A 85 6.88 6.77 -2.23
CA LYS A 85 6.44 7.02 -0.85
C LYS A 85 6.23 8.51 -0.60
N GLU A 86 7.16 9.33 -1.07
CA GLU A 86 7.10 10.79 -0.95
C GLU A 86 5.86 11.33 -1.66
N ASN A 87 5.54 10.81 -2.84
CA ASN A 87 4.35 11.18 -3.60
C ASN A 87 3.06 10.82 -2.88
N ILE A 88 2.99 9.64 -2.25
CA ILE A 88 1.85 9.25 -1.41
C ILE A 88 1.67 10.22 -0.23
N GLU A 89 2.77 10.58 0.45
CA GLU A 89 2.72 11.54 1.55
C GLU A 89 2.27 12.92 1.10
N VAL A 90 2.81 13.43 -0.02
CA VAL A 90 2.41 14.72 -0.59
C VAL A 90 0.93 14.71 -0.95
N LEU A 91 0.45 13.65 -1.60
CA LEU A 91 -0.96 13.49 -1.96
C LEU A 91 -1.88 13.56 -0.73
N ILE A 92 -1.53 12.83 0.34
CA ILE A 92 -2.30 12.85 1.60
C ILE A 92 -2.26 14.23 2.25
N ARG A 93 -1.11 14.91 2.24
CA ARG A 93 -0.96 16.26 2.83
C ARG A 93 -1.84 17.28 2.10
N ILE A 94 -1.84 17.28 0.77
CA ILE A 94 -2.72 18.13 -0.04
C ILE A 94 -4.18 17.81 0.28
N ALA A 95 -4.53 16.52 0.34
CA ALA A 95 -5.91 16.10 0.59
C ALA A 95 -6.43 16.62 1.93
N ARG A 96 -5.62 16.49 2.98
CA ARG A 96 -5.93 17.01 4.32
C ARG A 96 -6.07 18.53 4.34
N ALA A 97 -5.25 19.25 3.59
CA ALA A 97 -5.34 20.71 3.49
C ALA A 97 -6.67 21.15 2.84
N GLU A 98 -7.10 20.47 1.78
CA GLU A 98 -8.39 20.71 1.11
C GLU A 98 -9.60 20.32 1.99
N ALA A 99 -9.44 19.31 2.86
CA ALA A 99 -10.51 18.77 3.71
C ALA A 99 -11.05 19.78 4.73
N ILE A 100 -10.31 20.84 5.04
CA ILE A 100 -10.65 21.85 6.05
C ILE A 100 -11.99 22.53 5.71
N ALA A 101 -12.34 22.62 4.43
CA ALA A 101 -13.54 23.31 3.95
C ALA A 101 -14.57 22.37 3.28
N ALA A 102 -14.30 21.07 3.15
CA ALA A 102 -15.12 20.18 2.33
C ALA A 102 -15.12 18.72 2.81
N ARG A 103 -16.27 18.05 2.64
CA ARG A 103 -16.44 16.60 2.89
C ARG A 103 -15.56 15.73 1.99
N HIS A 104 -15.21 16.26 0.82
CA HIS A 104 -14.40 15.60 -0.18
C HIS A 104 -13.27 16.52 -0.63
N SER A 105 -12.09 15.93 -0.80
CA SER A 105 -10.93 16.59 -1.42
C SER A 105 -10.65 15.91 -2.75
N THR A 106 -10.37 16.67 -3.80
CA THR A 106 -10.16 16.11 -5.15
C THR A 106 -8.85 16.61 -5.72
N ILE A 107 -7.89 15.70 -5.82
CA ILE A 107 -6.54 15.99 -6.28
C ILE A 107 -6.34 15.36 -7.65
N MET A 108 -5.66 16.10 -8.52
CA MET A 108 -5.20 15.58 -9.79
C MET A 108 -3.86 14.89 -9.58
N ILE A 109 -3.70 13.67 -10.10
CA ILE A 109 -2.39 13.01 -10.20
C ILE A 109 -2.06 12.77 -11.67
N CYS A 110 -0.78 12.76 -11.99
CA CYS A 110 -0.28 12.40 -13.30
C CYS A 110 0.46 11.06 -13.21
N ILE A 111 0.20 10.17 -14.19
CA ILE A 111 0.88 8.89 -14.30
C ILE A 111 1.55 8.81 -15.66
N LEU A 112 2.87 8.79 -15.62
CA LEU A 112 3.73 8.70 -16.79
C LEU A 112 4.30 7.29 -16.84
N ARG A 113 3.90 6.50 -17.84
CA ARG A 113 4.32 5.10 -17.91
C ARG A 113 5.72 4.96 -18.51
N THR A 114 6.01 5.75 -19.53
CA THR A 114 7.23 5.67 -20.35
C THR A 114 7.98 7.00 -20.37
N GLU A 115 9.26 6.95 -20.77
CA GLU A 115 10.08 8.17 -21.00
C GLU A 115 9.50 9.03 -22.14
N GLU A 116 8.82 8.41 -23.11
CA GLU A 116 8.14 9.11 -24.20
C GLU A 116 6.96 9.93 -23.66
N ASP A 117 6.19 9.36 -22.73
CA ASP A 117 5.11 10.08 -22.03
C ASP A 117 5.67 11.27 -21.23
N PHE A 118 6.84 11.08 -20.60
CA PHE A 118 7.53 12.15 -19.88
C PHE A 118 7.95 13.30 -20.81
N GLY A 119 8.47 13.01 -22.01
CA GLY A 119 8.79 14.05 -23.00
C GLY A 119 7.58 14.83 -23.52
N LEU A 120 6.36 14.29 -23.37
CA LEU A 120 5.11 14.96 -23.73
C LEU A 120 4.44 15.67 -22.55
N TYR A 121 4.97 15.49 -21.33
CA TYR A 121 4.40 16.00 -20.09
C TYR A 121 4.25 17.52 -20.09
N ASP A 122 5.28 18.26 -20.48
CA ASP A 122 5.26 19.72 -20.47
C ASP A 122 4.11 20.27 -21.34
N ASN A 123 3.87 19.65 -22.50
CA ASN A 123 2.77 20.05 -23.38
C ASN A 123 1.39 19.72 -22.78
N ALA A 124 1.29 18.60 -22.05
CA ALA A 124 0.04 18.17 -21.41
C ALA A 124 -0.29 19.01 -20.17
N ILE A 125 0.70 19.34 -19.34
CA ILE A 125 0.54 20.21 -18.16
C ILE A 125 0.17 21.63 -18.57
N ASN A 126 0.82 22.19 -19.58
CA ASN A 126 0.46 23.52 -20.11
C ASN A 126 -0.98 23.59 -20.65
N SER A 127 -1.59 22.43 -20.95
CA SER A 127 -2.99 22.33 -21.38
C SER A 127 -3.97 22.18 -20.20
N LEU A 128 -3.51 21.76 -19.01
CA LEU A 128 -4.28 21.94 -17.78
C LEU A 128 -4.21 23.43 -17.44
N GLU A 129 -5.33 24.13 -17.55
CA GLU A 129 -5.43 25.56 -17.22
C GLU A 129 -4.71 25.89 -15.90
N ALA A 130 -4.09 27.07 -15.86
CA ALA A 130 -3.10 27.58 -14.91
C ALA A 130 -3.46 27.56 -13.39
N ASP A 131 -4.54 26.91 -12.98
CA ASP A 131 -5.04 26.88 -11.60
C ASP A 131 -4.76 25.55 -10.86
N LYS A 132 -4.11 24.55 -11.48
CA LYS A 132 -3.84 23.24 -10.83
C LYS A 132 -2.40 22.77 -10.96
N GLU A 133 -1.46 23.58 -10.46
CA GLU A 133 -0.05 23.21 -10.23
C GLU A 133 0.18 22.05 -9.23
N SER A 134 -0.87 21.41 -8.69
CA SER A 134 -0.77 20.40 -7.64
C SER A 134 -0.87 18.95 -8.16
N ALA A 135 -0.38 18.68 -9.37
CA ALA A 135 -0.36 17.31 -9.89
C ALA A 135 0.79 16.51 -9.27
N VAL A 136 0.48 15.59 -8.34
CA VAL A 136 1.46 14.60 -7.89
C VAL A 136 1.74 13.66 -9.06
N THR A 137 3.01 13.57 -9.47
CA THR A 137 3.41 12.81 -10.66
C THR A 137 4.09 11.51 -10.27
N PHE A 138 3.60 10.39 -10.79
CA PHE A 138 4.23 9.08 -10.66
C PHE A 138 4.84 8.62 -11.97
N GLY A 139 6.07 8.13 -11.90
CA GLY A 139 6.81 7.63 -13.05
C GLY A 139 7.77 8.66 -13.66
N PRO A 140 8.41 8.33 -14.80
CA PRO A 140 8.33 7.05 -15.50
C PRO A 140 8.97 5.88 -14.73
N TRP A 141 8.56 4.64 -15.04
CA TRP A 141 9.18 3.44 -14.45
C TRP A 141 9.47 2.37 -15.51
N LYS A 142 10.55 1.60 -15.30
CA LYS A 142 10.97 0.50 -16.17
C LYS A 142 10.70 -0.85 -15.50
N ALA A 143 9.43 -1.26 -15.49
CA ALA A 143 8.99 -2.56 -14.99
C ALA A 143 7.82 -3.09 -15.83
N THR A 144 7.42 -4.35 -15.67
CA THR A 144 6.27 -4.94 -16.37
C THR A 144 4.91 -4.35 -15.96
N PRO A 145 4.64 -4.04 -14.66
CA PRO A 145 3.33 -3.56 -14.22
C PRO A 145 2.83 -2.31 -14.97
N SER A 146 1.52 -2.30 -15.15
CA SER A 146 0.74 -1.30 -15.88
C SER A 146 0.40 -0.08 -15.01
N VAL A 147 -0.23 0.92 -15.64
CA VAL A 147 -0.80 2.08 -14.93
C VAL A 147 -1.89 1.64 -13.94
N SER A 148 -2.70 0.64 -14.29
CA SER A 148 -3.73 0.12 -13.38
C SER A 148 -3.09 -0.50 -12.13
N ASP A 149 -2.02 -1.28 -12.31
CA ASP A 149 -1.33 -1.91 -11.18
C ASP A 149 -0.76 -0.85 -10.22
N LEU A 150 -0.23 0.26 -10.75
CA LEU A 150 0.23 1.38 -9.94
C LEU A 150 -0.94 2.04 -9.18
N LEU A 151 -2.06 2.30 -9.85
CA LEU A 151 -3.24 2.91 -9.25
C LEU A 151 -3.79 2.05 -8.11
N ASP A 152 -3.82 0.73 -8.29
CA ASP A 152 -4.20 -0.20 -7.25
C ASP A 152 -3.24 -0.15 -6.06
N CYS A 153 -1.92 -0.07 -6.31
CA CYS A 153 -0.93 0.11 -5.24
C CYS A 153 -1.14 1.42 -4.46
N VAL A 154 -1.31 2.54 -5.18
CA VAL A 154 -1.57 3.86 -4.58
C VAL A 154 -2.81 3.81 -3.69
N LYS A 155 -3.90 3.22 -4.21
CA LYS A 155 -5.14 3.05 -3.47
C LYS A 155 -4.94 2.19 -2.22
N MET A 156 -4.34 1.01 -2.36
CA MET A 156 -4.08 0.09 -1.25
C MET A 156 -3.25 0.76 -0.14
N ASP A 157 -2.21 1.50 -0.49
CA ASP A 157 -1.31 2.11 0.50
C ASP A 157 -1.96 3.28 1.24
N ILE A 158 -2.80 4.06 0.56
CA ILE A 158 -3.55 5.14 1.20
C ILE A 158 -4.68 4.55 2.07
N GLU A 159 -5.43 3.56 1.58
CA GLU A 159 -6.48 2.89 2.37
C GLU A 159 -5.91 2.18 3.60
N SER A 160 -4.68 1.63 3.52
CA SER A 160 -4.00 1.03 4.66
C SER A 160 -3.72 2.01 5.81
N GLN A 161 -3.71 3.32 5.51
CA GLN A 161 -3.57 4.40 6.50
C GLN A 161 -4.93 4.88 7.06
N GLY A 162 -6.04 4.25 6.65
CA GLY A 162 -7.39 4.55 7.15
C GLY A 162 -8.17 5.59 6.35
N TYR A 163 -7.71 5.99 5.17
CA TYR A 163 -8.48 6.89 4.30
C TYR A 163 -9.43 6.13 3.39
N ASN A 164 -10.50 6.79 2.97
CA ASN A 164 -11.39 6.30 1.92
C ASN A 164 -11.20 7.17 0.66
N LEU A 165 -10.95 6.55 -0.48
CA LEU A 165 -10.77 7.27 -1.74
C LEU A 165 -11.33 6.53 -2.96
N SER A 166 -11.58 7.29 -4.02
CA SER A 166 -11.84 6.78 -5.36
C SER A 166 -10.88 7.41 -6.36
N ILE A 167 -10.39 6.61 -7.31
CA ILE A 167 -9.54 7.08 -8.40
C ILE A 167 -10.32 6.92 -9.71
N GLN A 168 -10.41 7.99 -10.50
CA GLN A 168 -11.10 7.99 -11.79
C GLN A 168 -10.21 8.63 -12.87
N PRO A 169 -10.19 8.10 -14.10
CA PRO A 169 -9.52 8.77 -15.21
C PRO A 169 -10.09 10.17 -15.42
N HIS A 170 -9.23 11.15 -15.65
CA HIS A 170 -9.65 12.49 -16.02
C HIS A 170 -9.64 12.63 -17.53
N VAL A 171 -10.83 12.71 -18.11
CA VAL A 171 -11.01 13.01 -19.53
C VAL A 171 -11.04 14.53 -19.69
N MET A 172 -10.05 15.10 -20.38
CA MET A 172 -10.13 16.49 -20.82
C MET A 172 -11.14 16.60 -21.96
N GLU A 173 -12.08 17.55 -21.86
CA GLU A 173 -13.04 17.80 -22.93
C GLU A 173 -12.29 18.21 -24.21
N LYS A 174 -12.56 17.49 -25.29
CA LYS A 174 -11.88 17.64 -26.57
C LYS A 174 -12.11 19.04 -27.14
N SER A 175 -11.07 19.87 -27.18
CA SER A 175 -10.98 20.84 -28.28
C SER A 175 -10.61 20.04 -29.55
N PHE A 176 -11.16 20.41 -30.69
CA PHE A 176 -11.21 19.66 -31.95
C PHE A 176 -9.83 19.20 -32.52
N MET A 177 -8.71 19.54 -31.87
CA MET A 177 -7.34 19.27 -32.31
C MET A 177 -6.42 18.69 -31.21
N SER A 178 -6.91 18.44 -29.99
CA SER A 178 -6.06 17.95 -28.89
C SER A 178 -5.99 16.42 -28.86
N LYS A 179 -4.79 15.84 -28.86
CA LYS A 179 -4.57 14.43 -28.50
C LYS A 179 -5.19 14.17 -27.12
N SER A 180 -5.96 13.09 -26.97
CA SER A 180 -6.48 12.70 -25.65
C SER A 180 -5.32 12.22 -24.78
N TYR A 181 -4.89 13.05 -23.84
CA TYR A 181 -3.87 12.68 -22.85
C TYR A 181 -4.52 11.86 -21.73
N ASN A 182 -4.30 10.54 -21.72
CA ASN A 182 -4.84 9.62 -20.71
C ASN A 182 -3.92 9.50 -19.48
N TYR A 183 -3.17 10.56 -19.16
CA TYR A 183 -2.15 10.56 -18.10
C TYR A 183 -2.70 11.03 -16.74
N PHE A 184 -3.86 11.69 -16.75
CA PHE A 184 -4.39 12.36 -15.58
C PHE A 184 -5.50 11.55 -14.92
N TYR A 185 -5.46 11.51 -13.59
CA TYR A 185 -6.45 10.82 -12.76
C TYR A 185 -6.90 11.73 -11.63
N LYS A 186 -8.20 11.72 -11.35
CA LYS A 186 -8.81 12.36 -10.19
C LYS A 186 -8.81 11.40 -9.01
N VAL A 187 -8.11 11.78 -7.94
CA VAL A 187 -8.14 11.09 -6.65
C VAL A 187 -9.08 11.88 -5.73
N THR A 188 -10.20 11.27 -5.35
CA THR A 188 -11.18 11.91 -4.47
C THR A 188 -11.21 11.22 -3.12
N PHE A 189 -10.85 11.95 -2.07
CA PHE A 189 -10.91 11.50 -0.67
C PHE A 189 -12.29 11.78 -0.08
N SER A 190 -12.73 10.93 0.86
CA SER A 190 -13.95 11.13 1.65
C SER A 190 -13.62 11.12 3.14
N TRP A 191 -13.99 12.18 3.88
CA TRP A 191 -13.47 12.44 5.23
C TRP A 191 -14.41 12.08 6.39
N TRP A 192 -15.72 12.15 6.16
CA TRP A 192 -16.80 11.70 7.06
C TRP A 192 -17.96 11.23 6.20
#